data_AF-A0A1X7KS23-F1
#
_entry.id   AF-A0A1X7KS23-F1
#
_cell.length_a   1.000
_cell.length_b   1.000
_cell.length_c   1.000
_cell.angle_alpha   90.00
_cell.angle_beta   90.00
_cell.angle_gamma   90.00
#
_symmetry.space_group_name_H-M   'P 1'
#
loop_
_entity.id
_entity.type
_entity.pdbx_description
1 polymer ?
#
loop_
_entity_poly.entity_id
_entity_poly.type
_entity_poly.pdbx_seq_one_letter_code
_entity_poly.pdbx_strand_id
1 'polypeptide(L)' 'MIFLFIILFLVSLLMAVKPSIIWYITESWKSNQATEPSGTYIILIRCASVLFALAAIGGISALLFLE' A
#
# COMPACT_ATOMS: atom_id res chain seq x y z
N MET A 1 -3.71 -17.38 8.68
CA MET A 1 -3.84 -15.92 8.85
C MET A 1 -2.56 -15.16 8.50
N ILE A 2 -1.38 -15.70 8.83
CA ILE A 2 -0.07 -15.06 8.52
C ILE A 2 0.14 -14.71 7.04
N PHE A 3 -0.34 -15.57 6.12
CA PHE A 3 -0.27 -15.34 4.67
C PHE A 3 -0.90 -14.01 4.24
N LEU A 4 -2.00 -13.58 4.89
CA LEU A 4 -2.67 -12.32 4.58
C LEU A 4 -1.77 -11.13 4.92
N PHE A 5 -1.08 -11.17 6.05
CA PHE A 5 -0.14 -10.11 6.44
C PHE A 5 1.11 -10.08 5.56
N ILE A 6 1.56 -11.21 5.02
CA ILE A 6 2.63 -11.25 4.02
C ILE A 6 2.17 -10.52 2.74
N ILE A 7 0.96 -10.80 2.25
CA ILE A 7 0.40 -10.07 1.09
C ILE A 7 0.31 -8.57 1.40
N LEU A 8 -0.19 -8.20 2.58
CA LEU A 8 -0.32 -6.81 3.00
C LEU A 8 1.04 -6.09 3.00
N PHE A 9 2.10 -6.77 3.45
CA PHE A 9 3.47 -6.25 3.43
C PHE A 9 4.01 -6.08 2.00
N LEU A 10 3.74 -7.03 1.10
CA LEU A 10 4.13 -6.90 -0.31
C LEU A 10 3.39 -5.74 -1.00
N VAL A 11 2.10 -5.56 -0.69
CA VAL A 11 1.31 -4.42 -1.19
C VAL A 11 1.86 -3.11 -0.65
N SER A 12 2.24 -3.03 0.62
CA SER A 12 2.83 -1.81 1.19
C SER A 12 4.16 -1.45 0.52
N LEU A 13 5.02 -2.44 0.25
CA LEU A 13 6.25 -2.25 -0.53
C LEU A 13 5.95 -1.74 -1.95
N LEU A 14 4.97 -2.32 -2.63
CA LEU A 14 4.56 -1.87 -3.96
C LEU A 14 4.08 -0.41 -3.94
N MET A 15 3.27 -0.05 -2.93
CA MET A 15 2.79 1.32 -2.73
C MET A 15 3.94 2.31 -2.49
N ALA A 16 4.99 1.91 -1.76
CA ALA A 16 6.15 2.76 -1.51
C ALA A 16 7.00 2.98 -2.78
N VAL A 17 7.27 1.91 -3.54
CA VAL A 17 8.20 1.92 -4.68
C VAL A 17 7.55 2.43 -5.96
N LYS A 18 6.33 1.98 -6.27
CA LYS A 18 5.60 2.36 -7.49
C LYS A 18 4.18 2.86 -7.21
N PRO A 19 4.03 4.09 -6.67
CA PRO A 19 2.72 4.73 -6.45
C PRO A 19 1.88 4.84 -7.73
N SER A 20 2.51 4.95 -8.91
CA SER A 20 1.81 5.02 -10.20
C SER A 20 1.04 3.75 -10.56
N ILE A 21 1.51 2.57 -10.13
CA ILE A 21 0.78 1.31 -10.32
C ILE A 21 -0.49 1.31 -9.47
N ILE A 22 -0.36 1.76 -8.22
CA ILE A 22 -1.51 1.87 -7.30
C ILE A 22 -2.52 2.85 -7.87
N TRP A 23 -2.06 4.01 -8.33
CA TRP A 23 -2.89 5.00 -9.00
C TRP A 23 -3.61 4.42 -10.21
N TYR A 24 -2.89 3.68 -11.06
CA TYR A 24 -3.45 3.04 -12.24
C TYR A 24 -4.60 2.10 -11.88
N ILE A 25 -4.47 1.31 -10.81
CA ILE A 25 -5.51 0.39 -10.37
C ILE A 25 -6.69 1.12 -9.69
N THR A 26 -6.40 2.11 -8.85
CA THR A 26 -7.42 2.67 -7.94
C THR A 26 -8.10 3.94 -8.46
N GLU A 27 -7.42 4.73 -9.27
CA GLU A 27 -7.78 6.13 -9.54
C GLU A 27 -7.81 6.48 -11.03
N SER A 28 -7.01 5.83 -11.88
CA SER A 28 -6.89 6.20 -13.30
C SER A 28 -8.22 6.17 -14.07
N TRP A 29 -9.15 5.32 -13.67
CA TRP A 29 -10.45 5.17 -14.30
C TRP A 29 -11.50 6.17 -13.78
N LYS A 30 -11.18 6.95 -12.73
CA LYS A 30 -12.14 7.90 -12.14
C LYS A 30 -12.20 9.25 -12.85
N SER A 31 -11.20 9.56 -13.68
CA SER A 31 -11.16 10.81 -14.43
C SER A 31 -10.74 10.56 -15.87
N ASN A 32 -11.60 10.96 -16.81
CA ASN A 32 -11.31 10.90 -18.25
C ASN A 32 -10.17 11.83 -18.68
N GLN A 33 -9.65 12.70 -17.80
CA GLN A 33 -8.60 13.67 -18.10
C GLN A 33 -7.31 13.41 -17.31
N ALA A 34 -7.30 12.49 -16.36
CA ALA A 34 -6.12 12.23 -15.56
C ALA A 34 -5.21 11.24 -16.29
N THR A 35 -4.06 11.73 -16.77
CA THR A 35 -3.04 10.93 -17.46
C THR A 35 -1.95 10.41 -16.51
N GLU A 36 -1.77 11.06 -15.36
CA GLU A 36 -0.75 10.69 -14.38
C GLU A 36 -1.19 10.99 -12.92
N PRO A 37 -0.62 10.29 -11.92
CA PRO A 37 -0.86 10.61 -10.51
C PRO A 37 -0.33 12.01 -10.17
N SER A 38 -1.12 12.76 -9.40
CA SER A 38 -0.66 14.05 -8.86
C SER A 38 0.45 13.87 -7.82
N GLY A 39 1.29 14.89 -7.64
CA GLY A 39 2.34 14.88 -6.61
C GLY A 39 1.78 14.63 -5.20
N THR A 40 0.61 15.21 -4.88
CA THR A 40 -0.09 14.99 -3.62
C THR A 40 -0.52 13.53 -3.45
N TYR A 41 -1.02 12.90 -4.51
CA TYR A 41 -1.37 11.48 -4.48
C TYR A 41 -0.15 10.60 -4.17
N ILE A 42 0.99 10.89 -4.82
CA ILE A 42 2.24 10.15 -4.60
C ILE A 42 2.68 10.24 -3.13
N ILE A 43 2.63 11.44 -2.54
CA ILE A 43 2.98 11.65 -1.13
C ILE A 43 2.02 10.87 -0.22
N LEU A 44 0.71 11.00 -0.45
CA LEU A 44 -0.30 10.30 0.36
C LEU A 44 -0.17 8.78 0.30
N ILE A 45 0.08 8.21 -0.88
CA ILE A 45 0.30 6.77 -1.03
C ILE A 45 1.56 6.29 -0.32
N ARG A 46 2.64 7.07 -0.36
CA ARG A 46 3.87 6.76 0.38
C ARG A 46 3.67 6.89 1.90
N CYS A 47 2.86 7.82 2.37
CA CYS A 47 2.50 7.88 3.78
C CYS A 47 1.61 6.69 4.17
N ALA A 48 0.63 6.33 3.34
CA ALA A 48 -0.24 5.18 3.56
C ALA A 48 0.53 3.85 3.56
N SER A 49 1.57 3.73 2.72
CA SER A 49 2.39 2.52 2.68
C SER A 49 3.13 2.26 3.99
N VAL A 50 3.58 3.31 4.68
CA VAL A 50 4.19 3.17 6.02
C VAL A 50 3.18 2.59 7.01
N LEU A 51 1.95 3.08 7.01
CA LEU A 51 0.89 2.56 7.88
C LEU A 51 0.55 1.10 7.56
N PHE A 52 0.49 0.74 6.28
CA PHE A 52 0.24 -0.64 5.84
C PHE A 52 1.40 -1.57 6.21
N ALA A 53 2.65 -1.11 6.11
CA ALA A 53 3.82 -1.87 6.54
C ALA A 53 3.82 -2.11 8.06
N LEU A 54 3.48 -1.09 8.85
CA LEU A 54 3.34 -1.21 10.31
C LEU A 54 2.23 -2.20 10.68
N ALA A 55 1.07 -2.13 10.03
CA ALA A 55 -0.03 -3.07 10.26
C ALA A 55 0.36 -4.51 9.90
N ALA A 56 1.09 -4.71 8.80
CA ALA A 56 1.57 -6.02 8.37
C ALA A 56 2.59 -6.62 9.35
N ILE A 57 3.60 -5.83 9.74
CA ILE A 57 4.63 -6.25 10.71
C ILE A 57 4.00 -6.52 12.07
N GLY A 58 3.10 -5.66 12.53
CA GLY A 58 2.37 -5.83 13.78
C GLY A 58 1.52 -7.09 13.78
N GLY A 59 0.81 -7.35 12.68
CA GLY A 59 0.01 -8.57 12.52
C GLY A 59 0.83 -9.86 12.47
N ILE A 60 1.97 -9.85 11.77
CA ILE A 60 2.92 -10.98 11.78
C ILE A 60 3.46 -11.18 13.19
N SER A 61 3.89 -10.11 13.86
CA SER A 61 4.44 -10.18 15.21
C SER A 61 3.41 -10.72 16.21
N ALA A 62 2.16 -10.24 16.16
CA ALA A 62 1.09 -10.73 17.01
C ALA A 62 0.81 -12.23 16.77
N LEU A 63 0.83 -12.69 15.50
CA LEU A 63 0.68 -14.10 15.18
C LEU A 63 1.91 -14.96 15.49
N LEU A 64 3.08 -14.40 15.77
CA LEU A 64 4.27 -15.18 16.11
C LEU A 64 4.55 -15.21 17.60
N PHE A 65 4.18 -14.15 18.33
CA PHE A 65 4.53 -13.96 19.74
C PHE A 65 3.32 -13.95 20.68
N LEU A 66 2.11 -13.80 20.13
CA LEU A 66 0.86 -13.73 20.89
C LEU A 66 -0.08 -14.91 20.60
N GLU A 67 0.42 -15.94 19.89
CA GLU A 67 -0.21 -17.27 19.84
C GLU A 67 -0.20 -17.95 21.21
#